data_AF-A0A4D8PR54-F1
#
_entry.id   AF-A0A4D8PR54-F1
#
_cell.length_a   1.000
_cell.length_b   1.000
_cell.length_c   1.000
_cell.angle_alpha   90.00
_cell.angle_beta   90.00
_cell.angle_gamma   90.00
#
_symmetry.space_group_name_H-M   'P 1'
#
loop_
_entity.id
_entity.type
_entity.pdbx_description
1 polymer ?
#
loop_
_entity_poly.entity_id
_entity_poly.type
_entity_poly.pdbx_seq_one_letter_code
_entity_poly.pdbx_strand_id
1 'polypeptide(L)'
;MRSGRAPVPLRGAREARDAVTLTRLLRGAITPLRGDEVLALLEPHRPRLVPKPVNPLAAMLGQPQGRLLEALLRPTAPIILDVLLPRLRDHLIDRVVHNKGTAEDGLPGALEVATALRALVALLRGAGRGAVLSVVSAIEADARADADRLVRGEAPVATAEDDPAGVAGGATAGAMDSLAHALLRFEARRLMLETLGATVALRDVVYQSRRLTRHALRRAAEAMDGFGADRGIKALHASLATLASVDGLLVVAMRNLDDQEEHREEANAFVEPADRKAMNDCLSAAWRLSDTLFDLVGKAANGGDLDELLFEALLRQLRSLHQFCTDLDHAGRPAVLDTLERRLAERSRALAGIAGERLVGILLARPADPAKARRLLARGQSLAQLLYDMGQDGDELEALALRLVVARDALNHAAA
;
A
#
# COMPACT_ATOMS: atom_id res chain seq x y z
N MET A 1 -6.70 16.72 -11.78
CA MET A 1 -6.92 17.97 -11.00
C MET A 1 -8.21 17.82 -10.20
N ARG A 2 -8.14 17.48 -8.90
CA ARG A 2 -9.33 17.38 -8.04
C ARG A 2 -9.65 18.76 -7.44
N SER A 3 -10.93 19.09 -7.44
CA SER A 3 -11.55 20.34 -7.00
C SER A 3 -10.96 20.93 -5.72
N GLY A 4 -10.64 22.24 -5.74
CA GLY A 4 -10.20 23.05 -4.61
C GLY A 4 -11.29 23.25 -3.55
N ARG A 5 -11.56 22.21 -2.76
CA ARG A 5 -12.32 22.33 -1.52
C ARG A 5 -11.32 22.74 -0.43
N ALA A 6 -11.54 23.88 0.20
CA ALA A 6 -10.73 24.31 1.34
C ALA A 6 -10.65 23.18 2.38
N PRO A 7 -9.47 22.91 2.97
CA PRO A 7 -9.33 21.84 3.96
C PRO A 7 -10.28 22.11 5.13
N VAL A 8 -11.13 21.13 5.43
CA VAL A 8 -12.03 21.24 6.59
C VAL A 8 -11.16 21.21 7.84
N PRO A 9 -11.23 22.24 8.72
CA PRO A 9 -10.35 22.33 9.87
C PRO A 9 -10.56 21.15 10.81
N LEU A 10 -9.45 20.57 11.28
CA LEU A 10 -9.47 19.50 12.26
C LEU A 10 -9.95 20.02 13.60
N ARG A 11 -11.02 19.42 14.14
CA ARG A 11 -11.46 19.72 15.50
C ARG A 11 -10.39 19.26 16.49
N GLY A 12 -10.19 20.04 17.56
CA GLY A 12 -9.31 19.66 18.66
C GLY A 12 -7.82 19.67 18.33
N ALA A 13 -7.37 20.36 17.27
CA ALA A 13 -5.96 20.32 16.85
C ALA A 13 -4.98 20.85 17.90
N ARG A 14 -5.36 21.93 18.60
CA ARG A 14 -4.57 22.49 19.71
C ARG A 14 -4.55 21.51 20.89
N GLU A 15 -5.72 21.00 21.26
CA GLU A 15 -5.90 20.05 22.35
C GLU A 15 -5.14 18.73 22.09
N ALA A 16 -5.04 18.30 20.84
CA ALA A 16 -4.22 17.15 20.44
C ALA A 16 -2.73 17.37 20.67
N ARG A 17 -2.21 18.54 20.27
CA ARG A 17 -0.80 18.92 20.52
C ARG A 17 -0.52 19.01 22.02
N ASP A 18 -1.40 19.67 22.75
CA ASP A 18 -1.24 19.89 24.19
C ASP A 18 -1.36 18.56 24.96
N ALA A 19 -2.25 17.65 24.55
CA ALA A 19 -2.37 16.33 25.18
C ALA A 19 -1.15 15.41 24.92
N VAL A 20 -0.57 15.44 23.71
CA VAL A 20 0.66 14.70 23.42
C VAL A 20 1.81 15.24 24.29
N THR A 21 1.92 16.55 24.40
CA THR A 21 2.92 17.21 25.25
C THR A 21 2.71 16.87 26.72
N LEU A 22 1.46 16.96 27.21
CA LEU A 22 1.06 16.59 28.56
C LEU A 22 1.46 15.14 28.88
N THR A 23 1.20 14.21 27.96
CA THR A 23 1.55 12.79 28.16
C THR A 23 3.07 12.61 28.29
N ARG A 24 3.87 13.34 27.51
CA ARG A 24 5.34 13.33 27.63
C ARG A 24 5.79 13.92 28.97
N LEU A 25 5.13 14.97 29.47
CA LEU A 25 5.40 15.54 30.78
C LEU A 25 5.04 14.56 31.92
N LEU A 26 3.92 13.86 31.83
CA LEU A 26 3.46 12.97 32.90
C LEU A 26 4.17 11.60 32.94
N ARG A 27 4.92 11.23 31.89
CA ARG A 27 5.64 9.93 31.83
C ARG A 27 6.93 9.89 32.65
N GLY A 28 7.60 11.02 32.86
CA GLY A 28 8.88 11.05 33.58
C GLY A 28 8.72 11.35 35.08
N ALA A 29 9.84 11.54 35.78
CA ALA A 29 9.83 11.92 37.19
C ALA A 29 9.04 13.23 37.39
N ILE A 30 8.10 13.21 38.34
CA ILE A 30 7.26 14.33 38.74
C ILE A 30 8.05 15.18 39.73
N THR A 31 8.26 16.44 39.36
CA THR A 31 8.97 17.46 40.15
C THR A 31 8.11 18.73 40.22
N PRO A 32 8.36 19.64 41.18
CA PRO A 32 7.63 20.91 41.25
C PRO A 32 7.68 21.71 39.95
N LEU A 33 8.86 21.86 39.34
CA LEU A 33 9.05 22.55 38.05
C LEU A 33 8.18 21.96 36.94
N ARG A 34 8.13 20.62 36.85
CA ARG A 34 7.30 19.93 35.86
C ARG A 34 5.80 20.07 36.15
N GLY A 35 5.43 20.18 37.43
CA GLY A 35 4.08 20.55 37.84
C GLY A 35 3.67 21.92 37.31
N ASP A 36 4.55 22.91 37.40
CA ASP A 36 4.29 24.26 36.84
C ASP A 36 4.11 24.21 35.33
N GLU A 37 4.93 23.44 34.61
CA GLU A 37 4.78 23.22 33.16
C GLU A 37 3.44 22.57 32.81
N VAL A 38 3.00 21.56 33.56
CA VAL A 38 1.71 20.88 33.36
C VAL A 38 0.55 21.85 33.60
N LEU A 39 0.59 22.64 34.68
CA LEU A 39 -0.46 23.60 34.98
C LEU A 39 -0.49 24.73 33.93
N ALA A 40 0.67 25.22 33.50
CA ALA A 40 0.78 26.24 32.46
C ALA A 40 0.22 25.75 31.12
N LEU A 41 0.49 24.48 30.77
CA LEU A 41 -0.03 23.85 29.55
C LEU A 41 -1.56 23.71 29.57
N LEU A 42 -2.15 23.44 30.75
CA LEU A 42 -3.60 23.23 30.90
C LEU A 42 -4.40 24.51 31.16
N GLU A 43 -3.76 25.59 31.61
CA GLU A 43 -4.39 26.87 31.92
C GLU A 43 -5.30 27.40 30.79
N PRO A 44 -4.93 27.35 29.49
CA PRO A 44 -5.79 27.83 28.41
C PRO A 44 -7.09 27.03 28.24
N HIS A 45 -7.12 25.78 28.73
CA HIS A 45 -8.25 24.85 28.63
C HIS A 45 -9.14 24.88 29.88
N ARG A 46 -8.74 25.62 30.90
CA ARG A 46 -9.47 25.75 32.17
C ARG A 46 -10.81 26.45 31.94
N PRO A 47 -11.93 25.91 32.44
CA PRO A 47 -13.20 26.63 32.47
C PRO A 47 -13.04 27.95 33.24
N ARG A 48 -13.59 29.05 32.72
CA ARG A 48 -13.40 30.41 33.28
C ARG A 48 -13.82 30.54 34.76
N LEU A 49 -14.72 29.69 35.24
CA LEU A 49 -15.29 29.70 36.59
C LEU A 49 -14.52 28.85 37.62
N VAL A 50 -13.51 28.08 37.22
CA VAL A 50 -12.72 27.24 38.13
C VAL A 50 -11.48 28.02 38.55
N PRO A 51 -11.19 28.27 39.84
CA PRO A 51 -10.00 29.02 40.28
C PRO A 51 -8.69 28.43 39.73
N LYS A 52 -7.68 29.29 39.55
CA LYS A 52 -6.39 28.85 39.00
C LYS A 52 -5.74 27.90 40.02
N PRO A 53 -5.46 26.65 39.65
CA PRO A 53 -4.82 25.71 40.56
C PRO A 53 -3.41 26.19 40.91
N VAL A 54 -3.09 26.18 42.21
CA VAL A 54 -1.73 26.39 42.70
C VAL A 54 -1.00 25.05 42.66
N ASN A 55 0.27 25.06 42.29
CA ASN A 55 1.08 23.85 42.22
C ASN A 55 1.19 23.18 43.60
N PRO A 56 0.59 21.99 43.80
CA PRO A 56 0.58 21.33 45.10
C PRO A 56 1.94 20.70 45.45
N LEU A 57 2.83 20.53 44.45
CA LEU A 57 4.07 19.78 44.61
C LEU A 57 5.13 20.54 45.40
N ALA A 58 5.07 21.86 45.44
CA ALA A 58 6.01 22.70 46.19
C ALA A 58 6.03 22.36 47.70
N ALA A 59 4.89 21.94 48.25
CA ALA A 59 4.75 21.54 49.65
C ALA A 59 4.99 20.03 49.89
N MET A 60 5.31 19.25 48.86
CA MET A 60 5.38 17.79 48.90
C MET A 60 6.78 17.23 48.58
N LEU A 61 7.83 18.03 48.78
CA LEU A 61 9.22 17.61 48.55
C LEU A 61 9.55 16.31 49.32
N GLY A 62 10.16 15.35 48.62
CA GLY A 62 10.58 14.05 49.18
C GLY A 62 9.49 12.97 49.24
N GLN A 63 8.25 13.26 48.81
CA GLN A 63 7.19 12.24 48.73
C GLN A 63 7.42 11.24 47.58
N PRO A 64 6.87 10.02 47.67
CA PRO A 64 6.96 9.04 46.59
C PRO A 64 6.24 9.53 45.32
N GLN A 65 6.79 9.17 44.16
CA GLN A 65 6.33 9.62 42.84
C GLN A 65 4.83 9.40 42.60
N GLY A 66 4.27 8.29 43.07
CA GLY A 66 2.83 8.02 42.95
C GLY A 66 1.96 9.07 43.66
N ARG A 67 2.35 9.53 44.86
CA ARG A 67 1.61 10.57 45.59
C ARG A 67 1.75 11.95 44.95
N LEU A 68 2.94 12.26 44.42
CA LEU A 68 3.16 13.51 43.67
C LEU A 68 2.27 13.55 42.43
N LEU A 69 2.20 12.45 41.67
CA LEU A 69 1.33 12.33 40.51
C LEU A 69 -0.15 12.48 40.88
N GLU A 70 -0.63 11.80 41.93
CA GLU A 70 -2.01 11.93 42.40
C GLU A 70 -2.36 13.37 42.81
N ALA A 71 -1.45 14.04 43.51
CA ALA A 71 -1.62 15.43 43.91
C ALA A 71 -1.72 16.38 42.70
N LEU A 72 -0.90 16.16 41.66
CA LEU A 72 -0.94 16.92 40.41
C LEU A 72 -2.19 16.61 39.57
N LEU A 73 -2.65 15.36 39.57
CA LEU A 73 -3.83 14.93 38.82
C LEU A 73 -5.14 15.46 39.43
N ARG A 74 -5.24 15.60 40.75
CA ARG A 74 -6.48 16.07 41.40
C ARG A 74 -7.02 17.40 40.84
N PRO A 75 -6.23 18.48 40.68
CA PRO A 75 -6.70 19.73 40.08
C PRO A 75 -6.81 19.68 38.55
N THR A 76 -6.07 18.80 37.87
CA THR A 76 -5.99 18.79 36.41
C THR A 76 -6.95 17.80 35.74
N ALA A 77 -7.37 16.75 36.46
CA ALA A 77 -8.25 15.70 35.96
C ALA A 77 -9.56 16.21 35.34
N PRO A 78 -10.28 17.20 35.91
CA PRO A 78 -11.50 17.72 35.28
C PRO A 78 -11.23 18.33 33.89
N ILE A 79 -10.14 19.08 33.73
CA ILE A 79 -9.77 19.68 32.43
C ILE A 79 -9.43 18.56 31.43
N ILE A 80 -8.70 17.54 31.87
CA ILE A 80 -8.35 16.40 31.01
C ILE A 80 -9.63 15.67 30.58
N LEU A 81 -10.52 15.35 31.53
CA LEU A 81 -11.75 14.57 31.29
C LEU A 81 -12.78 15.31 30.44
N ASP A 82 -13.02 16.59 30.73
CA ASP A 82 -14.13 17.34 30.15
C ASP A 82 -13.75 18.09 28.88
N VAL A 83 -12.45 18.40 28.68
CA VAL A 83 -11.98 19.19 27.54
C VAL A 83 -11.05 18.37 26.65
N LEU A 84 -9.94 17.84 27.18
CA LEU A 84 -8.94 17.20 26.34
C LEU A 84 -9.42 15.88 25.75
N LEU A 85 -9.88 14.92 26.55
CA LEU A 85 -10.27 13.59 26.05
C LEU A 85 -11.40 13.65 24.98
N PRO A 86 -12.46 14.46 25.12
CA PRO A 86 -13.47 14.60 24.08
C PRO A 86 -12.92 15.22 22.78
N ARG A 87 -11.99 16.19 22.89
CA ARG A 87 -11.35 16.81 21.72
C ARG A 87 -10.38 15.87 21.03
N LEU A 88 -9.65 15.05 21.77
CA LEU A 88 -8.82 13.97 21.22
C LEU A 88 -9.66 12.95 20.46
N ARG A 89 -10.79 12.53 21.04
CA ARG A 89 -11.76 11.64 20.37
C ARG A 89 -12.21 12.23 19.04
N ASP A 90 -12.68 13.47 19.04
CA ASP A 90 -13.19 14.13 17.83
C ASP A 90 -12.07 14.30 16.78
N HIS A 91 -10.86 14.64 17.21
CA HIS A 91 -9.68 14.75 16.34
C HIS A 91 -9.34 13.42 15.65
N LEU A 92 -9.30 12.34 16.43
CA LEU A 92 -9.02 10.99 15.91
C LEU A 92 -10.12 10.52 14.95
N ILE A 93 -11.39 10.76 15.27
CA ILE A 93 -12.51 10.43 14.38
C ILE A 93 -12.41 11.23 13.07
N ASP A 94 -12.13 12.53 13.13
CA ASP A 94 -11.98 13.34 11.92
C ASP A 94 -10.82 12.87 11.04
N ARG A 95 -9.69 12.45 11.62
CA ARG A 95 -8.53 11.98 10.84
C ARG A 95 -8.65 10.56 10.33
N VAL A 96 -9.08 9.62 11.17
CA VAL A 96 -9.04 8.18 10.87
C VAL A 96 -10.30 7.73 10.12
N VAL A 97 -11.47 8.26 10.48
CA VAL A 97 -12.76 7.88 9.90
C VAL A 97 -13.10 8.80 8.73
N HIS A 98 -13.06 10.11 8.95
CA HIS A 98 -13.47 11.08 7.91
C HIS A 98 -12.33 11.49 6.95
N ASN A 99 -11.11 11.00 7.17
CA ASN A 99 -9.91 11.35 6.39
C ASN A 99 -9.75 12.86 6.18
N LYS A 100 -10.06 13.65 7.22
CA LYS A 100 -9.89 15.10 7.21
C LYS A 100 -8.48 15.48 7.65
N GLY A 101 -8.06 16.66 7.22
CA GLY A 101 -6.78 17.26 7.55
C GLY A 101 -5.65 16.77 6.64
N THR A 102 -4.97 17.71 6.01
CA THR A 102 -3.66 17.45 5.39
C THR A 102 -2.60 17.31 6.48
N ALA A 103 -1.49 16.63 6.17
CA ALA A 103 -0.30 16.69 7.03
C ALA A 103 0.21 18.13 7.07
N GLU A 104 -0.34 18.95 7.98
CA GLU A 104 0.19 20.28 8.26
C GLU A 104 1.46 20.11 9.10
N ASP A 105 2.51 20.83 8.71
CA ASP A 105 3.77 20.86 9.43
C ASP A 105 3.52 21.25 10.91
N GLY A 106 3.87 20.34 11.83
CA GLY A 106 3.77 20.55 13.27
C GLY A 106 2.49 20.09 13.96
N LEU A 107 1.58 19.36 13.29
CA LEU A 107 0.52 18.60 13.98
C LEU A 107 1.01 17.19 14.36
N PRO A 108 0.68 16.69 15.57
CA PRO A 108 1.06 15.34 15.98
C PRO A 108 0.42 14.28 15.08
N GLY A 109 1.08 13.14 14.91
CA GLY A 109 0.55 12.01 14.15
C GLY A 109 -0.69 11.40 14.81
N ALA A 110 -1.60 10.79 14.04
CA ALA A 110 -2.79 10.17 14.60
C ALA A 110 -2.46 9.09 15.66
N LEU A 111 -1.38 8.33 15.44
CA LEU A 111 -0.89 7.33 16.40
C LEU A 111 -0.35 7.95 17.69
N GLU A 112 0.33 9.09 17.60
CA GLU A 112 0.80 9.81 18.80
C GLU A 112 -0.39 10.29 19.63
N VAL A 113 -1.42 10.80 18.97
CA VAL A 113 -2.65 11.25 19.62
C VAL A 113 -3.41 10.09 20.27
N ALA A 114 -3.50 8.94 19.62
CA ALA A 114 -4.13 7.74 20.20
C ALA A 114 -3.33 7.17 21.38
N THR A 115 -2.00 7.19 21.28
CA THR A 115 -1.10 6.83 22.38
C THR A 115 -1.31 7.76 23.58
N ALA A 116 -1.41 9.08 23.33
CA ALA A 116 -1.71 10.07 24.36
C ALA A 116 -3.09 9.82 24.99
N LEU A 117 -4.13 9.60 24.18
CA LEU A 117 -5.47 9.28 24.66
C LEU A 117 -5.47 8.07 25.60
N ARG A 118 -4.86 6.95 25.17
CA ARG A 118 -4.76 5.73 26.00
C ARG A 118 -3.97 5.97 27.28
N ALA A 119 -2.84 6.68 27.19
CA ALA A 119 -1.99 6.97 28.35
C ALA A 119 -2.72 7.84 29.38
N LEU A 120 -3.43 8.89 28.96
CA LEU A 120 -4.20 9.77 29.84
C LEU A 120 -5.35 9.00 30.52
N VAL A 121 -6.07 8.16 29.79
CA VAL A 121 -7.11 7.30 30.38
C VAL A 121 -6.53 6.32 31.39
N ALA A 122 -5.35 5.74 31.12
CA ALA A 122 -4.66 4.87 32.06
C ALA A 122 -4.23 5.62 33.33
N LEU A 123 -3.66 6.82 33.19
CA LEU A 123 -3.27 7.69 34.31
C LEU A 123 -4.46 8.05 35.21
N LEU A 124 -5.63 8.28 34.60
CA LEU A 124 -6.88 8.56 35.31
C LEU A 124 -7.63 7.29 35.75
N ARG A 125 -6.94 6.13 35.82
CA ARG A 125 -7.49 4.84 36.27
C ARG A 125 -8.76 4.41 35.53
N GLY A 126 -8.88 4.79 34.25
CA GLY A 126 -10.02 4.48 33.40
C GLY A 126 -11.12 5.53 33.35
N ALA A 127 -11.01 6.63 34.11
CA ALA A 127 -11.90 7.76 33.89
C ALA A 127 -11.68 8.30 32.46
N GLY A 128 -12.77 8.46 31.70
CA GLY A 128 -12.70 8.82 30.27
C GLY A 128 -12.62 7.65 29.29
N ARG A 129 -12.75 6.39 29.73
CA ARG A 129 -12.86 5.21 28.83
C ARG A 129 -13.90 5.37 27.72
N GLY A 130 -14.98 6.11 27.96
CA GLY A 130 -16.00 6.41 26.94
C GLY A 130 -15.45 7.12 25.70
N ALA A 131 -14.41 7.96 25.85
CA ALA A 131 -13.75 8.61 24.72
C ALA A 131 -13.01 7.59 23.84
N VAL A 132 -12.28 6.65 24.44
CA VAL A 132 -11.61 5.55 23.73
C VAL A 132 -12.62 4.66 23.04
N LEU A 133 -13.67 4.22 23.76
CA LEU A 133 -14.73 3.38 23.21
C LEU A 133 -15.42 4.06 22.02
N SER A 134 -15.66 5.38 22.09
CA SER A 134 -16.25 6.12 20.97
C SER A 134 -15.38 6.09 19.71
N VAL A 135 -14.05 6.25 19.85
CA VAL A 135 -13.12 6.15 18.72
C VAL A 135 -13.12 4.73 18.15
N VAL A 136 -13.04 3.72 19.02
CA VAL A 136 -13.05 2.30 18.64
C VAL A 136 -14.32 1.95 17.87
N SER A 137 -15.50 2.28 18.39
CA SER A 137 -16.78 2.02 17.74
C SER A 137 -16.92 2.75 16.41
N ALA A 138 -16.40 3.99 16.31
CA ALA A 138 -16.41 4.73 15.05
C ALA A 138 -15.51 4.06 13.98
N ILE A 139 -14.33 3.58 14.37
CA ILE A 139 -13.42 2.85 13.47
C ILE A 139 -14.06 1.54 13.02
N GLU A 140 -14.64 0.77 13.94
CA GLU A 140 -15.29 -0.51 13.65
C GLU A 140 -16.48 -0.34 12.69
N ALA A 141 -17.37 0.62 12.98
CA ALA A 141 -18.53 0.90 12.14
C ALA A 141 -18.12 1.39 10.74
N ASP A 142 -17.14 2.28 10.66
CA ASP A 142 -16.62 2.78 9.38
C ASP A 142 -15.91 1.67 8.59
N ALA A 143 -15.11 0.83 9.24
CA ALA A 143 -14.47 -0.32 8.60
C ALA A 143 -15.50 -1.28 7.98
N ARG A 144 -16.55 -1.64 8.72
CA ARG A 144 -17.64 -2.49 8.20
C ARG A 144 -18.34 -1.83 7.01
N ALA A 145 -18.73 -0.56 7.14
CA ALA A 145 -19.42 0.17 6.08
C ALA A 145 -18.56 0.31 4.81
N ASP A 146 -17.27 0.57 4.98
CA ASP A 146 -16.31 0.73 3.89
C ASP A 146 -16.05 -0.59 3.16
N ALA A 147 -15.83 -1.70 3.90
CA ALA A 147 -15.71 -3.03 3.32
C ALA A 147 -16.98 -3.46 2.59
N ASP A 148 -18.16 -3.25 3.18
CA ASP A 148 -19.44 -3.59 2.55
C ASP A 148 -19.67 -2.79 1.27
N ARG A 149 -19.40 -1.49 1.29
CA ARG A 149 -19.54 -0.62 0.12
C ARG A 149 -18.62 -1.06 -1.01
N LEU A 150 -17.36 -1.37 -0.70
CA LEU A 150 -16.37 -1.76 -1.72
C LEU A 150 -16.65 -3.15 -2.27
N VAL A 151 -17.05 -4.11 -1.43
CA VAL A 151 -17.36 -5.47 -1.88
C VAL A 151 -18.68 -5.53 -2.66
N ARG A 152 -19.69 -4.71 -2.31
CA ARG A 152 -20.97 -4.64 -3.06
C ARG A 152 -20.90 -3.75 -4.29
N GLY A 153 -19.91 -2.85 -4.37
CA GLY A 153 -19.68 -1.96 -5.50
C GLY A 153 -19.13 -2.73 -6.70
N GLU A 154 -19.92 -3.64 -7.26
CA GLU A 154 -19.58 -4.43 -8.43
C GLU A 154 -19.75 -3.57 -9.70
N ALA A 155 -18.82 -2.66 -9.94
CA ALA A 155 -18.59 -2.23 -11.31
C ALA A 155 -17.76 -3.33 -11.99
N PRO A 156 -18.24 -3.96 -13.08
CA PRO A 156 -17.44 -4.95 -13.81
C PRO A 156 -16.07 -4.36 -14.21
N VAL A 157 -15.03 -5.20 -14.30
CA VAL A 157 -13.77 -4.77 -14.91
C VAL A 157 -14.13 -4.43 -16.35
N ALA A 158 -14.01 -3.17 -16.75
CA ALA A 158 -14.31 -2.82 -18.13
C ALA A 158 -13.25 -3.46 -19.02
N THR A 159 -13.69 -4.33 -19.92
CA THR A 159 -12.81 -4.85 -20.97
C THR A 159 -12.69 -3.79 -22.06
N ALA A 160 -11.66 -3.88 -22.88
CA ALA A 160 -11.49 -2.92 -23.97
C ALA A 160 -12.51 -3.12 -25.12
N GLU A 161 -13.18 -4.28 -25.18
CA GLU A 161 -14.37 -4.50 -26.01
C GLU A 161 -15.57 -3.66 -25.52
N ASP A 162 -15.72 -3.51 -24.20
CA ASP A 162 -16.80 -2.73 -23.59
C ASP A 162 -16.58 -1.21 -23.73
N ASP A 163 -15.35 -0.76 -24.01
CA ASP A 163 -15.01 0.64 -24.12
C ASP A 163 -13.86 0.95 -25.10
N PRO A 164 -14.18 1.11 -26.40
CA PRO A 164 -13.19 1.45 -27.42
C PRO A 164 -12.58 2.86 -27.29
N ALA A 165 -13.11 3.70 -26.38
CA ALA A 165 -12.61 5.05 -26.11
C ALA A 165 -11.56 5.13 -24.98
N GLY A 166 -11.38 4.06 -24.20
CA GLY A 166 -10.39 3.97 -23.11
C GLY A 166 -10.76 4.73 -21.82
N VAL A 167 -11.98 5.25 -21.71
CA VAL A 167 -12.55 5.93 -20.54
C VAL A 167 -12.78 4.97 -19.36
N ALA A 168 -13.32 3.80 -19.63
CA ALA A 168 -13.61 2.72 -18.69
C ALA A 168 -12.35 1.95 -18.27
N GLY A 169 -11.31 1.90 -19.10
CA GLY A 169 -9.97 1.47 -18.68
C GLY A 169 -9.41 2.37 -17.56
N GLY A 170 -9.56 3.69 -17.71
CA GLY A 170 -9.26 4.65 -16.64
C GLY A 170 -10.12 4.49 -15.39
N ALA A 171 -11.40 4.12 -15.55
CA ALA A 171 -12.28 3.82 -14.43
C ALA A 171 -11.86 2.55 -13.68
N THR A 172 -11.42 1.52 -14.41
CA THR A 172 -10.94 0.26 -13.84
C THR A 172 -9.62 0.46 -13.08
N ALA A 173 -8.65 1.16 -13.69
CA ALA A 173 -7.41 1.55 -13.01
C ALA A 173 -7.70 2.36 -11.73
N GLY A 174 -8.59 3.36 -11.81
CA GLY A 174 -9.03 4.13 -10.65
C GLY A 174 -9.74 3.31 -9.57
N ALA A 175 -10.45 2.23 -9.95
CA ALA A 175 -11.06 1.30 -9.00
C ALA A 175 -10.01 0.45 -8.29
N MET A 176 -8.98 -0.04 -8.99
CA MET A 176 -7.86 -0.77 -8.37
C MET A 176 -7.07 0.13 -7.42
N ASP A 177 -6.77 1.37 -7.82
CA ASP A 177 -6.12 2.35 -6.94
C ASP A 177 -6.97 2.61 -5.69
N SER A 178 -8.30 2.71 -5.84
CA SER A 178 -9.22 2.92 -4.72
C SER A 178 -9.23 1.74 -3.74
N LEU A 179 -9.13 0.51 -4.25
CA LEU A 179 -8.97 -0.69 -3.43
C LEU A 179 -7.63 -0.70 -2.68
N ALA A 180 -6.53 -0.34 -3.35
CA ALA A 180 -5.21 -0.26 -2.73
C ALA A 180 -5.19 0.78 -1.60
N HIS A 181 -5.74 1.97 -1.84
CA HIS A 181 -5.88 3.01 -0.81
C HIS A 181 -6.81 2.56 0.33
N ALA A 182 -7.85 1.77 0.04
CA ALA A 182 -8.71 1.22 1.08
C ALA A 182 -7.94 0.23 1.97
N LEU A 183 -7.18 -0.71 1.39
CA LEU A 183 -6.35 -1.65 2.15
C LEU A 183 -5.33 -0.94 3.06
N LEU A 184 -4.65 0.11 2.57
CA LEU A 184 -3.76 0.94 3.39
C LEU A 184 -4.51 1.62 4.56
N ARG A 185 -5.76 2.07 4.34
CA ARG A 185 -6.59 2.61 5.42
C ARG A 185 -6.95 1.55 6.45
N PHE A 186 -7.21 0.31 6.03
CA PHE A 186 -7.43 -0.81 6.97
C PHE A 186 -6.18 -1.11 7.81
N GLU A 187 -4.99 -1.06 7.23
CA GLU A 187 -3.73 -1.18 7.96
C GLU A 187 -3.58 -0.08 9.03
N ALA A 188 -3.87 1.18 8.67
CA ALA A 188 -3.86 2.29 9.61
C ALA A 188 -4.89 2.13 10.74
N ARG A 189 -6.10 1.64 10.42
CA ARG A 189 -7.15 1.33 11.41
C ARG A 189 -6.71 0.18 12.35
N ARG A 190 -6.05 -0.86 11.82
CA ARG A 190 -5.48 -1.97 12.60
C ARG A 190 -4.49 -1.45 13.64
N LEU A 191 -3.47 -0.71 13.18
CA LEU A 191 -2.44 -0.15 14.04
C LEU A 191 -3.02 0.81 15.10
N MET A 192 -4.07 1.55 14.72
CA MET A 192 -4.81 2.43 15.65
C MET A 192 -5.50 1.63 16.77
N LEU A 193 -6.20 0.54 16.42
CA LEU A 193 -6.92 -0.30 17.38
C LEU A 193 -5.95 -1.06 18.30
N GLU A 194 -4.82 -1.52 17.78
CA GLU A 194 -3.71 -2.08 18.58
C GLU A 194 -3.19 -1.04 19.58
N THR A 195 -2.93 0.18 19.11
CA THR A 195 -2.47 1.30 19.95
C THR A 195 -3.48 1.61 21.05
N LEU A 196 -4.78 1.55 20.77
CA LEU A 196 -5.85 1.76 21.74
C LEU A 196 -6.09 0.55 22.66
N GLY A 197 -5.56 -0.63 22.33
CA GLY A 197 -5.74 -1.88 23.08
C GLY A 197 -7.13 -2.52 22.87
N ALA A 198 -7.78 -2.25 21.75
CA ALA A 198 -9.15 -2.67 21.46
C ALA A 198 -9.20 -4.04 20.76
N THR A 199 -8.92 -5.11 21.50
CA THR A 199 -8.73 -6.47 20.94
C THR A 199 -9.93 -7.04 20.19
N VAL A 200 -11.16 -6.77 20.63
CA VAL A 200 -12.38 -7.27 19.96
C VAL A 200 -12.60 -6.56 18.63
N ALA A 201 -12.58 -5.23 18.61
CA ALA A 201 -12.71 -4.45 17.38
C ALA A 201 -11.55 -4.70 16.40
N LEU A 202 -10.35 -4.95 16.93
CA LEU A 202 -9.19 -5.32 16.11
C LEU A 202 -9.46 -6.59 15.30
N ARG A 203 -10.03 -7.63 15.92
CA ARG A 203 -10.39 -8.87 15.22
C ARG A 203 -11.42 -8.63 14.11
N ASP A 204 -12.43 -7.80 14.37
CA ASP A 204 -13.43 -7.46 13.35
C ASP A 204 -12.80 -6.70 12.16
N VAL A 205 -11.95 -5.71 12.42
CA VAL A 205 -11.25 -4.96 11.36
C VAL A 205 -10.30 -5.85 10.56
N VAL A 206 -9.59 -6.78 11.23
CA VAL A 206 -8.76 -7.80 10.57
C VAL A 206 -9.61 -8.67 9.66
N TYR A 207 -10.76 -9.17 10.14
CA TYR A 207 -11.69 -9.95 9.32
C TYR A 207 -12.16 -9.18 8.08
N GLN A 208 -12.57 -7.91 8.24
CA GLN A 208 -13.00 -7.07 7.11
C GLN A 208 -11.85 -6.77 6.15
N SER A 209 -10.62 -6.58 6.64
CA SER A 209 -9.41 -6.41 5.84
C SER A 209 -9.13 -7.64 4.98
N ARG A 210 -9.21 -8.87 5.54
CA ARG A 210 -9.06 -10.11 4.77
C ARG A 210 -10.13 -10.27 3.71
N ARG A 211 -11.39 -9.97 4.05
CA ARG A 211 -12.51 -10.00 3.09
C ARG A 211 -12.29 -9.03 1.93
N LEU A 212 -11.83 -7.80 2.22
CA LEU A 212 -11.50 -6.82 1.19
C LEU A 212 -10.28 -7.26 0.36
N THR A 213 -9.30 -7.89 0.98
CA THR A 213 -8.09 -8.40 0.31
C THR A 213 -8.43 -9.53 -0.66
N ARG A 214 -9.28 -10.49 -0.25
CA ARG A 214 -9.84 -11.52 -1.14
C ARG A 214 -10.56 -10.92 -2.33
N HIS A 215 -11.37 -9.89 -2.09
CA HIS A 215 -12.04 -9.17 -3.17
C HIS A 215 -11.03 -8.48 -4.11
N ALA A 216 -10.01 -7.82 -3.57
CA ALA A 216 -8.95 -7.18 -4.34
C ALA A 216 -8.19 -8.18 -5.22
N LEU A 217 -7.81 -9.34 -4.69
CA LEU A 217 -7.15 -10.41 -5.45
C LEU A 217 -8.03 -10.95 -6.57
N ARG A 218 -9.33 -11.15 -6.32
CA ARG A 218 -10.30 -11.55 -7.35
C ARG A 218 -10.38 -10.50 -8.47
N ARG A 219 -10.46 -9.22 -8.11
CA ARG A 219 -10.51 -8.10 -9.04
C ARG A 219 -9.23 -7.94 -9.86
N ALA A 220 -8.08 -8.19 -9.25
CA ALA A 220 -6.80 -8.26 -9.94
C ALA A 220 -6.78 -9.41 -10.95
N ALA A 221 -7.22 -10.61 -10.55
CA ALA A 221 -7.31 -11.77 -11.45
C ALA A 221 -8.22 -11.51 -12.66
N GLU A 222 -9.40 -10.92 -12.44
CA GLU A 222 -10.32 -10.52 -13.51
C GLU A 222 -9.68 -9.52 -14.50
N ALA A 223 -8.91 -8.55 -13.99
CA ALA A 223 -8.21 -7.57 -14.83
C ALA A 223 -7.06 -8.20 -15.65
N MET A 224 -6.31 -9.13 -15.05
CA MET A 224 -5.26 -9.88 -15.76
C MET A 224 -5.84 -10.76 -16.87
N ASP A 225 -6.93 -11.48 -16.57
CA ASP A 225 -7.62 -12.32 -17.56
C ASP A 225 -8.23 -11.47 -18.68
N GLY A 226 -8.77 -10.28 -18.36
CA GLY A 226 -9.27 -9.32 -19.33
C GLY A 226 -8.21 -8.80 -20.32
N PHE A 227 -6.96 -8.62 -19.88
CA PHE A 227 -5.84 -8.29 -20.77
C PHE A 227 -5.57 -9.41 -21.80
N GLY A 228 -5.72 -10.68 -21.40
CA GLY A 228 -5.48 -11.82 -22.29
C GLY A 228 -6.50 -11.98 -23.42
N ALA A 229 -7.72 -11.48 -23.22
CA ALA A 229 -8.84 -11.63 -24.14
C ALA A 229 -8.80 -10.64 -25.32
N ASP A 230 -8.43 -9.38 -25.09
CA ASP A 230 -8.44 -8.34 -26.13
C ASP A 230 -7.03 -7.99 -26.62
N ARG A 231 -6.83 -8.10 -27.95
CA ARG A 231 -5.52 -7.93 -28.61
C ARG A 231 -5.44 -6.69 -29.50
N GLY A 232 -6.42 -5.78 -29.44
CA GLY A 232 -6.37 -4.51 -30.16
C GLY A 232 -5.28 -3.57 -29.64
N ILE A 233 -4.62 -2.78 -30.49
CA ILE A 233 -3.53 -1.88 -30.05
C ILE A 233 -4.01 -0.82 -29.04
N LYS A 234 -5.20 -0.26 -29.25
CA LYS A 234 -5.80 0.71 -28.30
C LYS A 234 -6.20 0.03 -26.99
N ALA A 235 -6.75 -1.19 -27.09
CA ALA A 235 -7.06 -2.04 -25.95
C ALA A 235 -5.82 -2.29 -25.10
N LEU A 236 -4.71 -2.71 -25.72
CA LEU A 236 -3.45 -2.98 -25.05
C LEU A 236 -2.94 -1.80 -24.22
N HIS A 237 -3.04 -0.56 -24.72
CA HIS A 237 -2.60 0.62 -23.95
C HIS A 237 -3.47 0.88 -22.71
N ALA A 238 -4.80 0.80 -22.86
CA ALA A 238 -5.72 0.98 -21.73
C ALA A 238 -5.58 -0.14 -20.69
N SER A 239 -5.38 -1.37 -21.16
CA SER A 239 -5.19 -2.54 -20.31
C SER A 239 -3.82 -2.52 -19.61
N LEU A 240 -2.76 -1.95 -20.20
CA LEU A 240 -1.46 -1.76 -19.53
C LEU A 240 -1.52 -0.77 -18.38
N ALA A 241 -2.26 0.33 -18.52
CA ALA A 241 -2.51 1.25 -17.41
C ALA A 241 -3.25 0.55 -16.26
N THR A 242 -4.21 -0.31 -16.60
CA THR A 242 -4.93 -1.14 -15.63
C THR A 242 -3.99 -2.12 -14.93
N LEU A 243 -3.10 -2.80 -15.66
CA LEU A 243 -2.12 -3.73 -15.08
C LEU A 243 -1.14 -3.02 -14.14
N ALA A 244 -0.69 -1.80 -14.47
CA ALA A 244 0.15 -1.01 -13.57
C ALA A 244 -0.55 -0.68 -12.23
N SER A 245 -1.86 -0.42 -12.24
CA SER A 245 -2.64 -0.28 -10.99
C SER A 245 -2.84 -1.62 -10.28
N VAL A 246 -2.95 -2.73 -11.02
CA VAL A 246 -3.00 -4.07 -10.44
C VAL A 246 -1.70 -4.40 -9.70
N ASP A 247 -0.53 -4.08 -10.27
CA ASP A 247 0.77 -4.27 -9.61
C ASP A 247 0.80 -3.60 -8.23
N GLY A 248 0.39 -2.33 -8.15
CA GLY A 248 0.32 -1.60 -6.89
C GLY A 248 -0.69 -2.18 -5.89
N LEU A 249 -1.82 -2.68 -6.38
CA LEU A 249 -2.83 -3.35 -5.56
C LEU A 249 -2.31 -4.67 -4.97
N LEU A 250 -1.63 -5.49 -5.78
CA LEU A 250 -1.08 -6.78 -5.35
C LEU A 250 -0.08 -6.61 -4.22
N VAL A 251 0.86 -5.67 -4.33
CA VAL A 251 1.85 -5.41 -3.27
C VAL A 251 1.17 -5.12 -1.92
N VAL A 252 0.14 -4.28 -1.92
CA VAL A 252 -0.59 -3.93 -0.70
C VAL A 252 -1.44 -5.10 -0.19
N ALA A 253 -2.10 -5.83 -1.10
CA ALA A 253 -2.90 -7.00 -0.75
C ALA A 253 -2.06 -8.11 -0.11
N MET A 254 -0.89 -8.40 -0.68
CA MET A 254 0.04 -9.39 -0.17
C MET A 254 0.56 -9.04 1.21
N ARG A 255 1.06 -7.82 1.39
CA ARG A 255 1.52 -7.35 2.71
C ARG A 255 0.44 -7.49 3.79
N ASN A 256 -0.82 -7.23 3.45
CA ASN A 256 -1.93 -7.41 4.39
C ASN A 256 -2.19 -8.87 4.74
N LEU A 257 -1.95 -9.81 3.83
CA LEU A 257 -2.03 -11.25 4.11
C LEU A 257 -0.80 -11.74 4.88
N ASP A 258 0.41 -11.30 4.51
CA ASP A 258 1.66 -11.70 5.16
C ASP A 258 1.67 -11.29 6.65
N ASP A 259 1.24 -10.06 6.94
CA ASP A 259 1.14 -9.54 8.31
C ASP A 259 0.05 -10.26 9.15
N GLN A 260 -0.81 -11.08 8.53
CA GLN A 260 -1.97 -11.69 9.17
C GLN A 260 -1.85 -13.22 9.08
N GLU A 261 -1.33 -13.85 10.13
CA GLU A 261 -1.29 -15.31 10.22
C GLU A 261 -2.67 -15.91 9.89
N GLU A 262 -2.67 -16.99 9.10
CA GLU A 262 -3.86 -17.71 8.66
C GLU A 262 -4.67 -18.19 9.88
N HIS A 263 -5.57 -17.34 10.39
CA HIS A 263 -6.44 -17.72 11.47
C HIS A 263 -7.47 -18.71 10.95
N ARG A 264 -7.67 -19.78 11.74
CA ARG A 264 -8.56 -20.94 11.54
C ARG A 264 -10.04 -20.56 11.48
N GLU A 265 -10.43 -19.56 10.70
CA GLU A 265 -11.83 -19.15 10.62
C GLU A 265 -12.65 -20.14 9.78
N GLU A 266 -12.04 -20.95 8.90
CA GLU A 266 -12.75 -21.95 8.08
C GLU A 266 -11.88 -23.19 7.73
N ALA A 267 -10.91 -23.56 8.56
CA ALA A 267 -10.05 -24.71 8.28
C ALA A 267 -10.81 -26.04 8.51
N ASN A 268 -11.59 -26.45 7.51
CA ASN A 268 -12.18 -27.78 7.43
C ASN A 268 -11.35 -28.62 6.44
N ALA A 269 -11.17 -29.92 6.71
CA ALA A 269 -10.36 -30.83 5.87
C ALA A 269 -10.82 -30.96 4.40
N PHE A 270 -11.95 -30.35 4.04
CA PHE A 270 -12.60 -30.45 2.74
C PHE A 270 -12.71 -29.11 1.99
N VAL A 271 -12.37 -27.97 2.60
CA VAL A 271 -12.51 -26.63 2.00
C VAL A 271 -11.19 -25.89 2.12
N GLU A 272 -10.63 -25.52 0.97
CA GLU A 272 -9.45 -24.67 0.93
C GLU A 272 -9.78 -23.31 1.57
N PRO A 273 -8.92 -22.80 2.48
CA PRO A 273 -9.12 -21.47 3.07
C PRO A 273 -9.35 -20.42 1.99
N ALA A 274 -10.37 -19.59 2.15
CA ALA A 274 -10.79 -18.63 1.13
C ALA A 274 -9.66 -17.69 0.67
N ASP A 275 -8.72 -17.37 1.56
CA ASP A 275 -7.54 -16.55 1.24
C ASP A 275 -6.59 -17.30 0.31
N ARG A 276 -6.34 -18.58 0.56
CA ARG A 276 -5.49 -19.43 -0.27
C ARG A 276 -6.10 -19.67 -1.65
N LYS A 277 -7.42 -19.87 -1.71
CA LYS A 277 -8.14 -19.93 -2.99
C LYS A 277 -8.00 -18.63 -3.78
N ALA A 278 -8.28 -17.47 -3.16
CA ALA A 278 -8.16 -16.18 -3.83
C ALA A 278 -6.72 -15.91 -4.31
N MET A 279 -5.73 -16.33 -3.52
CA MET A 279 -4.32 -16.31 -3.92
C MET A 279 -4.08 -17.17 -5.16
N ASN A 280 -4.45 -18.44 -5.11
CA ASN A 280 -4.21 -19.40 -6.18
C ASN A 280 -4.91 -19.02 -7.49
N ASP A 281 -6.13 -18.48 -7.41
CA ASP A 281 -6.87 -17.95 -8.56
C ASP A 281 -6.11 -16.77 -9.19
N CYS A 282 -5.60 -15.85 -8.37
CA CYS A 282 -4.78 -14.73 -8.82
C CYS A 282 -3.45 -15.18 -9.44
N LEU A 283 -2.75 -16.13 -8.81
CA LEU A 283 -1.51 -16.71 -9.36
C LEU A 283 -1.75 -17.43 -10.70
N SER A 284 -2.90 -18.11 -10.84
CA SER A 284 -3.29 -18.76 -12.08
C SER A 284 -3.59 -17.74 -13.19
N ALA A 285 -4.15 -16.57 -12.85
CA ALA A 285 -4.31 -15.46 -13.78
C ALA A 285 -2.97 -14.82 -14.15
N ALA A 286 -2.08 -14.61 -13.17
CA ALA A 286 -0.72 -14.11 -13.40
C ALA A 286 0.10 -15.02 -14.33
N TRP A 287 -0.06 -16.34 -14.21
CA TRP A 287 0.56 -17.28 -15.11
C TRP A 287 0.07 -17.12 -16.56
N ARG A 288 -1.25 -17.03 -16.76
CA ARG A 288 -1.87 -16.80 -18.07
C ARG A 288 -1.49 -15.43 -18.66
N LEU A 289 -1.36 -14.42 -17.83
CA LEU A 289 -0.82 -13.12 -18.21
C LEU A 289 0.62 -13.25 -18.70
N SER A 290 1.48 -13.97 -17.96
CA SER A 290 2.87 -14.19 -18.37
C SER A 290 2.96 -14.84 -19.76
N ASP A 291 2.08 -15.79 -20.06
CA ASP A 291 2.01 -16.44 -21.37
C ASP A 291 1.66 -15.47 -22.48
N THR A 292 0.68 -14.61 -22.23
CA THR A 292 0.25 -13.58 -23.17
C THR A 292 1.35 -12.55 -23.41
N LEU A 293 2.00 -12.08 -22.34
CA LEU A 293 3.10 -11.13 -22.42
C LEU A 293 4.28 -11.71 -23.21
N PHE A 294 4.67 -12.96 -22.94
CA PHE A 294 5.76 -13.61 -23.66
C PHE A 294 5.42 -13.89 -25.13
N ASP A 295 4.16 -14.19 -25.48
CA ASP A 295 3.75 -14.33 -26.87
C ASP A 295 3.86 -12.99 -27.63
N LEU A 296 3.40 -11.89 -27.03
CA LEU A 296 3.48 -10.55 -27.62
C LEU A 296 4.93 -10.06 -27.76
N VAL A 297 5.72 -10.17 -26.69
CA VAL A 297 7.14 -9.80 -26.67
C VAL A 297 7.93 -10.69 -27.64
N GLY A 298 7.64 -11.99 -27.68
CA GLY A 298 8.30 -12.94 -28.59
C GLY A 298 8.04 -12.62 -30.07
N LYS A 299 6.81 -12.25 -30.44
CA LYS A 299 6.49 -11.78 -31.79
C LYS A 299 7.25 -10.50 -32.16
N ALA A 300 7.35 -9.56 -31.22
CA ALA A 300 8.13 -8.33 -31.41
C ALA A 300 9.64 -8.62 -31.51
N ALA A 301 10.20 -9.45 -30.63
CA ALA A 301 11.60 -9.84 -30.63
C ALA A 301 12.03 -10.55 -31.93
N ASN A 302 11.11 -11.29 -32.57
CA ASN A 302 11.33 -11.93 -33.87
C ASN A 302 11.30 -10.96 -35.09
N GLY A 303 11.09 -9.66 -34.84
CA GLY A 303 11.10 -8.61 -35.84
C GLY A 303 9.71 -8.20 -36.34
N GLY A 304 8.66 -8.39 -35.52
CA GLY A 304 7.33 -7.85 -35.78
C GLY A 304 7.24 -6.34 -35.55
N ASP A 305 6.19 -5.72 -36.10
CA ASP A 305 5.97 -4.26 -36.08
C ASP A 305 5.20 -3.78 -34.84
N LEU A 306 5.71 -4.13 -33.65
CA LEU A 306 5.23 -3.56 -32.39
C LEU A 306 5.91 -2.21 -32.11
N ASP A 307 5.16 -1.24 -31.61
CA ASP A 307 5.70 0.04 -31.14
C ASP A 307 6.75 -0.15 -30.02
N GLU A 308 7.79 0.68 -29.99
CA GLU A 308 8.91 0.57 -29.04
C GLU A 308 8.47 0.86 -27.60
N LEU A 309 7.61 1.87 -27.37
CA LEU A 309 7.10 2.19 -26.04
C LEU A 309 6.20 1.08 -25.52
N LEU A 310 5.39 0.50 -26.41
CA LEU A 310 4.54 -0.65 -26.07
C LEU A 310 5.40 -1.88 -25.73
N PHE A 311 6.48 -2.13 -26.46
CA PHE A 311 7.43 -3.20 -26.16
C PHE A 311 8.05 -3.02 -24.77
N GLU A 312 8.55 -1.84 -24.45
CA GLU A 312 9.11 -1.53 -23.13
C GLU A 312 8.08 -1.65 -22.00
N ALA A 313 6.84 -1.22 -22.24
CA ALA A 313 5.76 -1.37 -21.28
C ALA A 313 5.46 -2.85 -20.98
N LEU A 314 5.47 -3.73 -21.99
CA LEU A 314 5.31 -5.18 -21.80
C LEU A 314 6.47 -5.78 -21.01
N LEU A 315 7.72 -5.37 -21.28
CA LEU A 315 8.88 -5.82 -20.49
C LEU A 315 8.79 -5.33 -19.04
N ARG A 316 8.32 -4.10 -18.82
CA ARG A 316 8.07 -3.58 -17.47
C ARG A 316 7.03 -4.41 -16.73
N GLN A 317 5.99 -4.89 -17.41
CA GLN A 317 4.99 -5.80 -16.81
C GLN A 317 5.60 -7.16 -16.45
N LEU A 318 6.46 -7.73 -17.31
CA LEU A 318 7.20 -8.95 -16.98
C LEU A 318 8.11 -8.75 -15.76
N ARG A 319 8.77 -7.59 -15.65
CA ARG A 319 9.57 -7.20 -14.48
C ARG A 319 8.72 -7.08 -13.23
N SER A 320 7.58 -6.38 -13.29
CA SER A 320 6.65 -6.25 -12.17
C SER A 320 6.18 -7.62 -11.68
N LEU A 321 5.86 -8.53 -12.60
CA LEU A 321 5.40 -9.88 -12.27
C LEU A 321 6.51 -10.73 -11.64
N HIS A 322 7.76 -10.57 -12.09
CA HIS A 322 8.91 -11.21 -11.45
C HIS A 322 9.14 -10.67 -10.04
N GLN A 323 9.13 -9.34 -9.87
CA GLN A 323 9.27 -8.68 -8.57
C GLN A 323 8.16 -9.12 -7.59
N PHE A 324 6.94 -9.26 -8.10
CA PHE A 324 5.82 -9.79 -7.34
C PHE A 324 6.09 -11.22 -6.83
N CYS A 325 6.78 -12.07 -7.60
CA CYS A 325 7.12 -13.41 -7.15
C CYS A 325 8.26 -13.41 -6.11
N THR A 326 9.20 -12.47 -6.19
CA THR A 326 10.37 -12.43 -5.29
C THR A 326 10.06 -11.81 -3.93
N ASP A 327 9.25 -10.75 -3.87
CA ASP A 327 9.04 -9.94 -2.65
C ASP A 327 8.17 -10.63 -1.58
N LEU A 328 7.61 -11.79 -1.92
CA LEU A 328 6.61 -12.49 -1.13
C LEU A 328 7.29 -13.49 -0.18
N ASP A 329 7.67 -13.04 1.02
CA ASP A 329 8.27 -13.88 2.06
C ASP A 329 7.22 -14.29 3.10
N HIS A 330 6.43 -15.30 2.75
CA HIS A 330 5.36 -15.82 3.60
C HIS A 330 5.70 -17.23 4.10
N ALA A 331 5.46 -17.52 5.38
CA ALA A 331 5.69 -18.86 5.96
C ALA A 331 4.89 -19.99 5.24
N GLY A 332 3.83 -19.62 4.52
CA GLY A 332 3.02 -20.49 3.65
C GLY A 332 3.15 -20.18 2.16
N ARG A 333 4.30 -19.65 1.69
CA ARG A 333 4.56 -19.29 0.30
C ARG A 333 4.18 -20.44 -0.66
N PRO A 334 3.20 -20.23 -1.57
CA PRO A 334 2.82 -21.26 -2.53
C PRO A 334 3.97 -21.61 -3.48
N ALA A 335 4.24 -22.90 -3.67
CA ALA A 335 5.28 -23.38 -4.61
C ALA A 335 5.07 -22.92 -6.07
N VAL A 336 3.84 -22.52 -6.42
CA VAL A 336 3.51 -21.93 -7.73
C VAL A 336 4.26 -20.61 -7.95
N LEU A 337 4.51 -19.81 -6.91
CA LEU A 337 5.29 -18.57 -7.01
C LEU A 337 6.72 -18.85 -7.43
N ASP A 338 7.40 -19.80 -6.77
CA ASP A 338 8.78 -20.17 -7.12
C ASP A 338 8.88 -20.73 -8.54
N THR A 339 7.84 -21.45 -8.97
CA THR A 339 7.77 -22.00 -10.31
C THR A 339 7.56 -20.89 -11.35
N LEU A 340 6.70 -19.91 -11.04
CA LEU A 340 6.46 -18.75 -11.91
C LEU A 340 7.69 -17.84 -12.00
N GLU A 341 8.35 -17.57 -10.87
CA GLU A 341 9.62 -16.82 -10.80
C GLU A 341 10.67 -17.44 -11.72
N ARG A 342 10.93 -18.74 -11.55
CA ARG A 342 11.91 -19.47 -12.36
C ARG A 342 11.54 -19.44 -13.84
N ARG A 343 10.27 -19.66 -14.17
CA ARG A 343 9.75 -19.59 -15.54
C ARG A 343 9.97 -18.20 -16.15
N LEU A 344 9.70 -17.13 -15.40
CA LEU A 344 9.86 -15.76 -15.87
C LEU A 344 11.33 -15.47 -16.21
N ALA A 345 12.25 -15.90 -15.35
CA ALA A 345 13.68 -15.80 -15.60
C ALA A 345 14.13 -16.62 -16.83
N GLU A 346 13.77 -17.90 -16.88
CA GLU A 346 14.13 -18.81 -17.99
C GLU A 346 13.60 -18.33 -19.34
N ARG A 347 12.33 -17.93 -19.42
CA ARG A 347 11.73 -17.45 -20.68
C ARG A 347 12.28 -16.09 -21.10
N SER A 348 12.63 -15.22 -20.17
CA SER A 348 13.28 -13.94 -20.48
C SER A 348 14.69 -14.17 -21.05
N ARG A 349 15.47 -15.11 -20.49
CA ARG A 349 16.76 -15.52 -21.05
C ARG A 349 16.62 -16.12 -22.46
N ALA A 350 15.64 -16.99 -22.68
CA ALA A 350 15.37 -17.54 -24.00
C ALA A 350 15.01 -16.46 -25.04
N LEU A 351 14.19 -15.47 -24.64
CA LEU A 351 13.86 -14.33 -25.51
C LEU A 351 15.07 -13.47 -25.86
N ALA A 352 15.95 -13.21 -24.89
CA ALA A 352 17.22 -12.52 -25.13
C ALA A 352 18.10 -13.26 -26.14
N GLY A 353 18.20 -14.59 -26.03
CA GLY A 353 18.89 -15.44 -27.00
C GLY A 353 18.31 -15.32 -28.41
N ILE A 354 16.99 -15.49 -28.55
CA ILE A 354 16.27 -15.39 -29.82
C ILE A 354 16.45 -14.00 -30.46
N ALA A 355 16.30 -12.92 -29.67
CA ALA A 355 16.48 -11.55 -30.15
C ALA A 355 17.92 -11.32 -30.67
N GLY A 356 18.92 -11.80 -29.94
CA GLY A 356 20.32 -11.72 -30.33
C GLY A 356 20.62 -12.48 -31.62
N GLU A 357 20.15 -13.72 -31.75
CA GLU A 357 20.29 -14.52 -32.97
C GLU A 357 19.59 -13.86 -34.17
N ARG A 358 18.38 -13.32 -33.95
CA ARG A 358 17.62 -12.64 -34.99
C ARG A 358 18.32 -11.38 -35.46
N LEU A 359 18.89 -10.58 -34.54
CA LEU A 359 19.67 -9.39 -34.87
C LEU A 359 20.86 -9.73 -35.76
N VAL A 360 21.63 -10.76 -35.40
CA VAL A 360 22.76 -11.25 -36.22
C VAL A 360 22.28 -11.71 -37.59
N GLY A 361 21.19 -12.49 -37.66
CA GLY A 361 20.62 -12.95 -38.92
C GLY A 361 20.21 -11.82 -39.87
N ILE A 362 19.68 -10.72 -39.34
CA ILE A 362 19.31 -9.54 -40.16
C ILE A 362 20.54 -8.77 -40.64
N LEU A 363 21.57 -8.64 -39.82
CA LEU A 363 22.83 -7.99 -40.22
C LEU A 363 23.55 -8.76 -41.33
N LEU A 364 23.44 -10.08 -41.34
CA LEU A 364 24.06 -10.95 -42.35
C LEU A 364 23.20 -11.12 -43.61
N ALA A 365 21.92 -10.73 -43.58
CA ALA A 365 21.02 -10.86 -44.72
C ALA A 365 21.46 -9.99 -45.92
N ARG A 366 21.20 -10.47 -47.14
CA ARG A 366 21.44 -9.74 -48.38
C ARG A 366 20.16 -9.70 -49.23
N PRO A 367 19.58 -8.52 -49.52
CA PRO A 367 20.00 -7.19 -49.05
C PRO A 367 19.77 -7.01 -47.54
N ALA A 368 20.62 -6.20 -46.90
CA ALA A 368 20.51 -5.89 -45.47
C ALA A 368 19.36 -4.89 -45.21
N ASP A 369 18.65 -5.06 -44.10
CA ASP A 369 17.60 -4.14 -43.63
C ASP A 369 18.09 -3.38 -42.38
N PRO A 370 18.74 -2.20 -42.57
CA PRO A 370 19.33 -1.45 -41.46
C PRO A 370 18.26 -0.87 -40.51
N ALA A 371 17.05 -0.60 -41.00
CA ALA A 371 15.97 -0.08 -40.17
C ALA A 371 15.46 -1.15 -39.20
N LYS A 372 15.29 -2.38 -39.68
CA LYS A 372 14.91 -3.51 -38.84
C LYS A 372 16.02 -3.94 -37.88
N ALA A 373 17.29 -3.88 -38.31
CA ALA A 373 18.44 -4.11 -37.44
C ALA A 373 18.51 -3.09 -36.30
N ARG A 374 18.30 -1.80 -36.56
CA ARG A 374 18.26 -0.76 -35.51
C ARG A 374 17.12 -0.98 -34.51
N ARG A 375 15.93 -1.36 -34.98
CA ARG A 375 14.79 -1.69 -34.09
C ARG A 375 15.11 -2.90 -33.20
N LEU A 376 15.70 -3.96 -33.75
CA LEU A 376 16.09 -5.12 -32.94
C LEU A 376 17.24 -4.81 -31.98
N LEU A 377 18.15 -3.90 -32.34
CA LEU A 377 19.20 -3.42 -31.45
C LEU A 377 18.59 -2.73 -30.22
N ALA A 378 17.66 -1.79 -30.41
CA ALA A 378 16.96 -1.11 -29.31
C ALA A 378 16.19 -2.11 -28.43
N ARG A 379 15.42 -3.01 -29.03
CA ARG A 379 14.68 -4.06 -28.29
C ARG A 379 15.61 -4.99 -27.51
N GLY A 380 16.75 -5.35 -28.09
CA GLY A 380 17.75 -6.16 -27.41
C GLY A 380 18.38 -5.43 -26.22
N GLN A 381 18.57 -4.10 -26.28
CA GLN A 381 18.98 -3.30 -25.12
C GLN A 381 17.93 -3.34 -24.01
N SER A 382 16.65 -3.17 -24.33
CA SER A 382 15.58 -3.25 -23.34
C SER A 382 15.47 -4.66 -22.71
N LEU A 383 15.71 -5.72 -23.50
CA LEU A 383 15.78 -7.10 -22.98
C LEU A 383 16.98 -7.34 -22.07
N ALA A 384 18.16 -6.78 -22.41
CA ALA A 384 19.33 -6.84 -21.54
C ALA A 384 19.08 -6.11 -20.22
N GLN A 385 18.44 -4.94 -20.26
CA GLN A 385 18.03 -4.21 -19.05
C GLN A 385 17.04 -5.03 -18.21
N LEU A 386 16.07 -5.70 -18.83
CA LEU A 386 15.14 -6.57 -18.13
C LEU A 386 15.86 -7.69 -17.38
N LEU A 387 16.81 -8.37 -18.02
CA LEU A 387 17.58 -9.45 -17.38
C LEU A 387 18.41 -8.93 -16.20
N TYR A 388 19.06 -7.78 -16.37
CA TYR A 388 19.80 -7.12 -15.28
C TYR A 388 18.89 -6.76 -14.11
N ASP A 389 17.72 -6.17 -14.38
CA ASP A 389 16.75 -5.82 -13.34
C ASP A 389 16.17 -7.05 -12.61
N MET A 390 16.12 -8.21 -13.28
CA MET A 390 15.74 -9.50 -12.68
C MET A 390 16.89 -10.20 -11.94
N GLY A 391 18.07 -9.57 -11.86
CA GLY A 391 19.28 -10.15 -11.24
C GLY A 391 19.83 -11.36 -12.01
N GLN A 392 19.56 -11.45 -13.32
CA GLN A 392 20.02 -12.54 -14.18
C GLN A 392 21.38 -12.19 -14.82
N ASP A 393 22.42 -12.07 -13.99
CA ASP A 393 23.79 -11.71 -14.41
C ASP A 393 24.58 -12.87 -15.05
N GLY A 394 23.90 -13.74 -15.80
CA GLY A 394 24.48 -14.96 -16.38
C GLY A 394 25.00 -14.82 -17.81
N ASP A 395 25.54 -15.91 -18.35
CA ASP A 395 26.14 -16.03 -19.69
C ASP A 395 25.25 -15.47 -20.80
N GLU A 396 23.92 -15.62 -20.70
CA GLU A 396 22.99 -15.11 -21.73
C GLU A 396 22.93 -13.58 -21.80
N LEU A 397 23.08 -12.88 -20.66
CA LEU A 397 23.15 -11.42 -20.63
C LEU A 397 24.44 -10.94 -21.28
N GLU A 398 25.58 -11.57 -20.94
CA GLU A 398 26.88 -11.25 -21.54
C GLU A 398 26.90 -11.51 -23.06
N ALA A 399 26.37 -12.66 -23.48
CA ALA A 399 26.28 -13.02 -24.89
C ALA A 399 25.38 -12.05 -25.68
N LEU A 400 24.26 -11.61 -25.10
CA LEU A 400 23.41 -10.58 -25.71
C LEU A 400 24.15 -9.23 -25.78
N ALA A 401 24.79 -8.80 -24.69
CA ALA A 401 25.54 -7.55 -24.65
C ALA A 401 26.63 -7.50 -25.72
N LEU A 402 27.40 -8.57 -25.89
CA LEU A 402 28.42 -8.68 -26.94
C LEU A 402 27.80 -8.53 -28.35
N ARG A 403 26.69 -9.24 -28.62
CA ARG A 403 25.99 -9.15 -29.90
C ARG A 403 25.47 -7.74 -30.18
N LEU A 404 24.98 -7.03 -29.15
CA LEU A 404 24.51 -5.65 -29.28
C LEU A 404 25.65 -4.67 -29.60
N VAL A 405 26.82 -4.83 -28.97
CA VAL A 405 28.00 -4.00 -29.27
C VAL A 405 28.44 -4.19 -30.72
N VAL A 406 28.61 -5.44 -31.15
CA VAL A 406 29.02 -5.78 -32.52
C VAL A 406 28.00 -5.27 -33.55
N ALA A 407 26.71 -5.43 -33.27
CA ALA A 407 25.63 -4.95 -34.14
C ALA A 407 25.63 -3.43 -34.29
N ARG A 408 25.85 -2.69 -33.20
CA ARG A 408 25.95 -1.23 -33.22
C ARG A 408 27.12 -0.77 -34.07
N ASP A 409 28.27 -1.40 -33.92
CA ASP A 409 29.47 -1.07 -34.70
C ASP A 409 29.25 -1.35 -36.18
N ALA A 410 28.69 -2.51 -36.54
CA ALA A 410 28.37 -2.85 -37.93
C ALA A 410 27.40 -1.85 -38.59
N LEU A 411 26.38 -1.40 -37.86
CA LEU A 411 25.41 -0.42 -38.37
C LEU A 411 26.00 0.99 -38.52
N ASN A 412 26.96 1.36 -37.68
CA ASN A 412 27.67 2.63 -37.78
C ASN A 412 28.63 2.65 -38.99
N HIS A 413 29.31 1.53 -39.26
CA HIS A 413 30.21 1.41 -40.42
C HIS A 413 29.45 1.30 -41.75
N ALA A 414 28.23 0.74 -41.76
CA ALA A 414 27.38 0.70 -42.95
C ALA A 414 26.70 2.04 -43.29
N ALA A 415 26.74 3.01 -42.37
CA ALA A 415 26.17 4.35 -42.55
C ALA A 415 27.22 5.43 -42.90
N ALA A 416 28.51 5.10 -42.77
CA ALA A 416 29.65 5.89 -43.22
C ALA A 416 30.04 5.50 -44.65
#